data_AF-A0A655CUC7-F1
#
_entry.id   AF-A0A655CUC7-F1
#
_cell.length_a   1.000
_cell.length_b   1.000
_cell.length_c   1.000
_cell.angle_alpha   90.00
_cell.angle_beta   90.00
_cell.angle_gamma   90.00
#
_symmetry.space_group_name_H-M   'P 1'
#
loop_
_entity.id
_entity.type
_entity.pdbx_description
1 polymer ?
#
loop_
_entity_poly.entity_id
_entity_poly.type
_entity_poly.pdbx_seq_one_letter_code
_entity_poly.pdbx_strand_id
1 'polypeptide(L)'
;MFYGGGFAQLERQALGACSVLVYSGIITLILALILKFTIGLRLDAEQESTGIDEAEHAESGYDFAVASGSVLPPRVTVEDSRNGIQERIGQKVEAEPK
;
A
#
# COMPACT_ATOMS: atom_id res chain seq x y z
N MET A 1 -16.45 -32.48 18.45
CA MET A 1 -16.12 -33.46 17.38
C MET A 1 -16.99 -34.72 17.37
N PHE A 2 -18.11 -34.82 18.11
CA PHE A 2 -19.02 -36.00 18.04
C PHE A 2 -20.51 -35.63 18.25
N TYR A 3 -20.98 -34.53 17.66
CA TYR A 3 -22.39 -34.11 17.76
C TYR A 3 -23.20 -34.58 16.54
N GLY A 4 -23.35 -35.90 16.36
CA GLY A 4 -24.52 -36.47 15.66
C GLY A 4 -24.32 -37.38 14.43
N GLY A 5 -23.12 -37.55 13.86
CA GLY A 5 -22.97 -38.26 12.56
C GLY A 5 -21.81 -39.26 12.37
N GLY A 6 -20.91 -39.42 13.35
CA GLY A 6 -19.80 -40.40 13.29
C GLY A 6 -18.75 -40.17 12.19
N PHE A 7 -17.91 -41.18 11.92
CA PHE A 7 -16.84 -41.17 10.92
C PHE A 7 -17.33 -40.86 9.49
N ALA A 8 -18.58 -41.22 9.17
CA ALA A 8 -19.20 -40.94 7.88
C ALA A 8 -19.30 -39.43 7.56
N GLN A 9 -19.33 -38.56 8.58
CA GLN A 9 -19.38 -37.11 8.38
C GLN A 9 -17.99 -36.52 8.07
N LEU A 10 -16.91 -37.15 8.54
CA LEU A 10 -15.54 -36.77 8.17
C LEU A 10 -15.27 -37.12 6.71
N GLU A 11 -15.69 -38.30 6.26
CA GLU A 11 -15.54 -38.73 4.87
C GLU A 11 -16.23 -37.77 3.89
N ARG A 12 -17.48 -37.38 4.17
CA ARG A 12 -18.22 -36.43 3.31
C ARG A 12 -17.55 -35.06 3.23
N GLN A 13 -17.00 -34.57 4.34
CA GLN A 13 -16.27 -33.30 4.35
C GLN A 13 -14.94 -33.40 3.60
N ALA A 14 -14.21 -34.51 3.78
CA ALA A 14 -12.97 -34.76 3.07
C ALA A 14 -13.23 -34.83 1.55
N LEU A 15 -14.28 -35.52 1.12
CA LEU A 15 -14.66 -35.59 -0.29
C LEU A 15 -15.01 -34.21 -0.86
N GLY A 16 -15.79 -33.42 -0.13
CA GLY A 16 -16.12 -32.05 -0.54
C GLY A 16 -14.88 -31.16 -0.66
N ALA A 17 -14.01 -31.17 0.37
CA ALA A 17 -12.78 -30.38 0.38
C ALA A 17 -11.83 -30.79 -0.76
N CYS A 18 -11.61 -32.09 -0.95
CA CYS A 18 -10.81 -32.62 -2.05
C CYS A 18 -11.41 -32.27 -3.42
N SER A 19 -12.73 -32.34 -3.57
CA SER A 19 -13.39 -31.97 -4.83
C SER A 19 -13.14 -30.50 -5.20
N VAL A 20 -13.25 -29.59 -4.23
CA VAL A 20 -12.98 -28.16 -4.47
C VAL A 20 -11.50 -27.91 -4.75
N LEU A 21 -10.60 -28.54 -3.99
CA LEU A 21 -9.15 -28.44 -4.21
C LEU A 21 -8.73 -28.92 -5.59
N VAL A 22 -9.24 -30.07 -6.03
CA VAL A 22 -8.92 -30.63 -7.34
C VAL A 22 -9.47 -29.75 -8.44
N TYR A 23 -10.72 -29.29 -8.32
CA TYR A 23 -11.34 -28.42 -9.31
C TYR A 23 -10.57 -27.09 -9.43
N SER A 24 -10.36 -26.38 -8.32
CA SER A 24 -9.65 -25.09 -8.36
C SER A 24 -8.21 -25.27 -8.83
N GLY A 25 -7.49 -26.28 -8.34
CA GLY A 25 -6.12 -26.57 -8.75
C GLY A 25 -5.99 -26.87 -10.23
N ILE A 26 -6.85 -27.73 -10.79
CA ILE A 26 -6.80 -28.09 -12.22
C ILE A 26 -7.18 -26.91 -13.10
N ILE A 27 -8.28 -26.22 -12.78
CA ILE A 27 -8.73 -25.08 -13.59
C ILE A 27 -7.69 -23.97 -13.56
N THR A 28 -7.18 -23.61 -12.38
CA THR A 28 -6.12 -22.61 -12.26
C THR A 28 -4.85 -23.05 -12.99
N LEU A 29 -4.47 -24.32 -12.93
CA LEU A 29 -3.31 -24.84 -13.68
C LEU A 29 -3.50 -24.72 -15.19
N ILE A 30 -4.67 -25.09 -15.71
CA ILE A 30 -4.99 -24.97 -17.14
C ILE A 30 -4.91 -23.50 -17.56
N LEU A 31 -5.53 -22.59 -16.81
CA LEU A 31 -5.47 -21.15 -17.09
C LEU A 31 -4.03 -20.63 -17.04
N ALA A 32 -3.25 -21.03 -16.03
CA ALA A 32 -1.86 -20.66 -15.89
C ALA A 32 -1.02 -21.14 -17.09
N LEU A 33 -1.25 -22.36 -17.57
CA LEU A 33 -0.57 -22.87 -18.76
C LEU A 33 -0.98 -22.11 -20.02
N ILE A 34 -2.27 -21.82 -20.20
CA ILE A 34 -2.74 -20.99 -21.32
C ILE A 34 -2.02 -19.64 -21.31
N LEU A 35 -2.04 -18.94 -20.19
CA LEU A 35 -1.37 -17.64 -20.03
C LEU A 35 0.14 -17.74 -20.27
N LYS A 36 0.79 -18.81 -19.78
CA LYS A 36 2.21 -19.05 -20.01
C LYS A 36 2.56 -19.15 -21.50
N PHE A 37 1.70 -19.78 -22.30
CA PHE A 37 1.96 -19.97 -23.74
C PHE A 37 1.46 -18.82 -24.62
N THR A 38 0.53 -17.99 -24.13
CA THR A 38 0.03 -16.84 -24.91
C THR A 38 0.83 -15.57 -24.65
N ILE A 39 1.01 -15.18 -23.39
CA ILE A 39 1.62 -13.89 -23.00
C ILE A 39 2.83 -14.05 -22.08
N GLY A 40 2.96 -15.19 -21.40
CA GLY A 40 3.95 -15.40 -20.34
C GLY A 40 3.43 -14.93 -18.97
N LEU A 41 3.60 -15.77 -17.94
CA LEU A 41 3.21 -15.45 -16.55
C LEU A 41 4.28 -14.67 -15.79
N ARG A 42 5.50 -14.63 -16.32
CA ARG A 42 6.66 -13.97 -15.73
C ARG A 42 7.34 -13.16 -16.82
N LEU A 43 7.77 -11.95 -16.47
CA LEU A 43 8.57 -11.13 -17.37
C LEU A 43 9.94 -11.77 -17.61
N ASP A 44 10.48 -11.54 -18.79
CA ASP A 44 11.85 -11.95 -19.09
C ASP A 44 12.84 -11.13 -18.22
N ALA A 45 14.01 -11.70 -17.90
CA ALA A 45 14.97 -11.08 -16.99
C ALA A 45 15.43 -9.70 -17.48
N GLU A 46 15.55 -9.51 -18.80
CA GLU A 46 15.81 -8.23 -19.44
C GLU A 46 14.70 -7.19 -19.18
N GLN A 47 13.43 -7.60 -19.16
CA GLN A 47 12.29 -6.70 -18.96
C GLN A 47 12.03 -6.43 -17.46
N GLU A 48 12.35 -7.38 -16.57
CA GLU A 48 12.43 -7.14 -15.11
C GLU A 48 13.46 -6.02 -14.80
N SER A 49 14.57 -5.94 -15.55
CA SER A 49 15.60 -4.90 -15.34
C SER A 49 15.18 -3.51 -15.81
N THR A 50 14.29 -3.43 -16.79
CA THR A 50 13.81 -2.16 -17.39
C THR A 50 12.67 -1.55 -16.56
N GLY A 51 12.01 -2.34 -15.70
CA GLY A 51 10.94 -1.87 -14.82
C GLY A 51 9.63 -1.61 -15.56
N ILE A 52 8.56 -2.31 -15.17
CA ILE A 52 7.22 -2.12 -15.76
C ILE A 52 6.58 -0.77 -15.40
N ASP A 53 6.99 -0.14 -14.31
CA ASP A 53 6.37 1.10 -13.82
C ASP A 53 6.52 2.29 -14.80
N GLU A 54 7.58 2.29 -15.62
CA GLU A 54 7.87 3.42 -16.51
C GLU A 54 7.05 3.41 -17.81
N ALA A 55 6.53 2.24 -18.22
CA ALA A 55 5.83 2.09 -19.50
C ALA A 55 4.30 2.27 -19.42
N GLU A 56 3.66 1.88 -18.31
CA GLU A 56 2.18 1.92 -18.17
C GLU A 56 1.68 2.93 -17.14
N HIS A 57 2.54 3.41 -16.22
CA HIS A 57 2.10 4.28 -15.13
C HIS A 57 2.85 5.60 -14.98
N ALA A 58 3.93 5.88 -15.72
CA ALA A 58 4.69 7.14 -15.60
C ALA A 58 4.99 7.57 -14.15
N GLU A 59 4.99 6.61 -13.21
CA GLU A 59 5.15 6.79 -11.78
C GLU A 59 5.71 5.47 -11.22
N SER A 60 6.90 5.54 -10.62
CA SER A 60 7.49 4.43 -9.87
C SER A 60 6.62 4.14 -8.66
N GLY A 61 6.08 2.93 -8.56
CA GLY A 61 5.25 2.43 -7.45
C GLY A 61 5.94 2.50 -6.08
N TYR A 62 7.24 2.79 -6.05
CA TYR A 62 7.94 3.27 -4.87
C TYR A 62 8.87 4.44 -5.21
N ASP A 63 8.62 5.61 -4.63
CA ASP A 63 9.64 6.65 -4.49
C ASP A 63 10.55 6.27 -3.31
N PHE A 64 11.53 5.40 -3.55
CA PHE A 64 12.57 5.09 -2.56
C PHE A 64 13.58 6.26 -2.37
N ALA A 65 13.29 7.46 -2.89
CA ALA A 65 14.02 8.69 -2.62
C ALA A 65 13.36 9.60 -1.57
N VAL A 66 12.18 9.26 -1.03
CA VAL A 66 11.61 9.94 0.16
C VAL A 66 12.02 9.24 1.47
N ALA A 67 13.24 8.69 1.51
CA ALA A 67 13.91 8.35 2.77
C ALA A 67 14.82 9.48 3.28
N SER A 68 14.91 10.61 2.58
CA SER A 68 15.79 11.71 2.93
C SER A 68 15.11 13.07 2.71
N GLY A 69 14.26 13.48 3.66
CA GLY A 69 13.69 14.83 3.63
C GLY A 69 12.35 15.00 4.33
N SER A 70 12.27 14.69 5.63
CA SER A 70 11.21 15.28 6.45
C SER A 70 11.45 16.78 6.56
N VAL A 71 10.99 17.56 5.58
CA VAL A 71 10.88 19.02 5.72
C VAL A 71 9.69 19.27 6.63
N LEU A 72 9.94 19.24 7.94
CA LEU A 72 9.02 19.86 8.89
C LEU A 72 8.86 21.33 8.44
N PRO A 73 7.62 21.85 8.26
CA PRO A 73 7.45 23.29 8.18
C PRO A 73 8.08 23.91 9.44
N PRO A 74 8.74 25.08 9.34
CA PRO A 74 9.34 25.72 10.50
C PRO A 74 8.26 25.83 11.57
N ARG A 75 8.49 25.14 12.69
CA ARG A 75 7.62 25.19 13.84
C ARG A 75 7.64 26.65 14.28
N VAL A 76 6.56 27.38 14.00
CA VAL A 76 6.36 28.71 14.57
C VAL A 76 6.33 28.49 16.08
N THR A 77 7.45 28.79 16.73
CA THR A 77 7.54 28.80 18.17
C THR A 77 6.56 29.85 18.66
N VAL A 78 5.69 29.47 19.60
CA VAL A 78 4.69 30.38 20.21
C VAL A 78 5.36 31.63 20.82
N GLU A 79 6.67 31.61 21.04
CA GLU A 79 7.52 32.79 21.32
C GLU A 79 7.39 33.92 20.29
N ASP A 80 7.38 33.61 18.98
CA ASP A 80 7.45 34.62 17.90
C ASP A 80 6.13 35.40 17.78
N SER A 81 4.99 34.72 18.02
CA SER A 81 3.69 35.40 18.13
C SER A 81 3.59 36.29 19.38
N ARG A 82 4.22 35.94 20.51
CA ARG A 82 4.18 36.79 21.72
C ARG A 82 5.02 38.05 21.54
N ASN A 83 6.18 37.95 20.89
CA ASN A 83 7.01 39.10 20.58
C ASN A 83 6.36 40.00 19.52
N GLY A 84 5.76 39.44 18.47
CA GLY A 84 5.07 40.22 17.43
C GLY A 84 3.83 40.95 17.96
N ILE A 85 3.09 40.38 18.92
CA ILE A 85 1.98 41.07 19.59
C ILE A 85 2.51 42.21 20.46
N GLN A 86 3.63 41.99 21.19
CA GLN A 86 4.29 43.00 22.04
C GLN A 86 4.82 44.21 21.26
N GLU A 87 5.46 44.01 20.11
CA GLU A 87 5.90 45.13 19.26
C GLU A 87 4.71 45.92 18.71
N ARG A 88 3.63 45.22 18.31
CA ARG A 88 2.40 45.85 17.81
C ARG A 88 1.69 46.68 18.88
N ILE A 89 1.66 46.23 20.13
CA ILE A 89 1.10 47.01 21.25
C ILE A 89 2.06 48.13 21.69
N GLY A 90 3.37 47.91 21.71
CA GLY A 90 4.36 48.96 22.00
C GLY A 90 4.28 50.12 20.99
N GLN A 91 4.19 49.80 19.69
CA GLN A 91 4.02 50.79 18.64
C GLN A 91 2.67 51.53 18.72
N LYS A 92 1.61 50.85 19.17
CA LYS A 92 0.28 51.46 19.32
C LYS A 92 0.17 52.36 20.55
N VAL A 93 0.98 52.13 21.58
CA VAL A 93 1.07 52.98 22.78
C VAL A 93 1.95 54.21 22.54
N GLU A 94 3.02 54.09 21.74
CA GLU A 94 3.88 55.23 21.37
C GLU A 94 3.19 56.22 20.40
N ALA A 95 2.21 55.74 19.63
CA ALA A 95 1.51 56.53 18.60
C ALA A 95 0.27 57.29 19.09
N GLU A 96 -0.07 57.27 20.39
CA GLU A 96 -1.04 58.22 20.94
C GLU A 96 -0.31 59.47 21.48
N PRO A 97 -0.43 60.64 20.82
CA PRO A 97 -0.07 61.90 21.45
C PRO A 97 -1.07 62.22 22.56
N LYS A 98 -0.56 62.60 23.72
CA LYS A 98 -1.33 63.16 24.83
C LYS A 98 -1.81 64.57 24.52
#